data_AF-A0A3B8K303-F1
#
_entry.id   AF-A0A3B8K303-F1
#
_cell.length_a   1.000
_cell.length_b   1.000
_cell.length_c   1.000
_cell.angle_alpha   90.00
_cell.angle_beta   90.00
_cell.angle_gamma   90.00
#
_symmetry.space_group_name_H-M   'P 1'
#
loop_
_entity.id
_entity.type
_entity.pdbx_description
1 polymer ?
#
loop_
_entity_poly.entity_id
_entity_poly.type
_entity_poly.pdbx_seq_one_letter_code
_entity_poly.pdbx_strand_id
1 'polypeptide(L)' 'MYRLGWLMIWSLWGASLVFGIPAIMPHDDVVGWGFVTLAATAFAYLLHRFWDWLVVGRPFPGRE' A
#
# COMPACT_ATOMS: atom_id res chain seq x y z
N MET A 1 13.02 2.76 -14.06
CA MET A 1 12.93 2.81 -12.58
C MET A 1 11.50 2.99 -12.09
N TYR A 2 10.71 3.92 -12.66
CA TYR A 2 9.31 4.15 -12.27
C TYR A 2 8.39 2.90 -12.28
N ARG A 3 8.39 2.13 -13.38
CA ARG A 3 7.60 0.88 -13.49
C ARG A 3 7.96 -0.19 -12.46
N LEU A 4 9.23 -0.26 -12.07
CA LEU A 4 9.75 -1.31 -11.19
C LEU A 4 9.30 -1.09 -9.75
N GLY A 5 9.38 0.15 -9.25
CA GLY A 5 8.83 0.49 -7.93
C GLY A 5 7.32 0.43 -7.88
N TRP A 6 6.63 0.81 -8.96
CA TRP A 6 5.18 0.62 -9.07
C TRP A 6 4.80 -0.87 -8.93
N LEU A 7 5.42 -1.75 -9.71
CA LEU A 7 5.18 -3.19 -9.62
C LEU A 7 5.49 -3.73 -8.23
N MET A 8 6.60 -3.32 -7.62
CA MET A 8 6.99 -3.79 -6.29
C MET A 8 5.97 -3.41 -5.21
N ILE A 9 5.48 -2.16 -5.21
CA ILE A 9 4.51 -1.66 -4.22
C ILE A 9 3.18 -2.40 -4.36
N TRP A 10 2.68 -2.54 -5.59
CA TRP A 10 1.40 -3.20 -5.84
C TRP A 10 1.47 -4.71 -5.64
N SER A 11 2.59 -5.36 -5.98
CA SER A 11 2.80 -6.78 -5.67
C SER A 11 2.90 -7.03 -4.17
N LEU A 12 3.58 -6.16 -3.41
CA LEU A 12 3.69 -6.29 -1.96
C LEU A 12 2.34 -6.06 -1.27
N TRP A 13 1.55 -5.08 -1.74
CA TRP A 13 0.18 -4.87 -1.30
C TRP A 13 -0.72 -6.06 -1.62
N GLY A 14 -0.66 -6.60 -2.85
CA GLY A 14 -1.46 -7.77 -3.21
C GLY A 14 -1.10 -9.00 -2.38
N ALA A 15 0.21 -9.23 -2.16
CA ALA A 15 0.68 -10.32 -1.32
C ALA A 15 0.25 -10.18 0.14
N SER A 16 0.25 -8.96 0.69
CA SER A 16 -0.23 -8.74 2.05
C SER A 16 -1.73 -9.00 2.18
N LEU A 17 -2.54 -8.62 1.20
CA LEU A 17 -3.98 -8.92 1.21
C LEU A 17 -4.29 -10.41 1.08
N VAL A 18 -3.59 -11.13 0.19
CA VAL A 18 -3.90 -12.55 -0.11
C VAL A 18 -3.26 -13.51 0.90
N PHE A 19 -2.08 -13.18 1.42
CA PHE A 19 -1.33 -14.09 2.29
C PHE A 19 -1.09 -13.51 3.68
N GLY A 20 -0.79 -12.21 3.80
CA GLY A 20 -0.46 -11.59 5.08
C GLY A 20 -1.66 -11.54 6.03
N ILE A 21 -2.75 -10.87 5.61
CA ILE A 21 -3.97 -10.71 6.43
C ILE A 21 -4.58 -12.06 6.82
N PRO A 22 -4.75 -13.02 5.89
CA PRO A 22 -5.35 -14.31 6.25
C PRO A 22 -4.45 -15.18 7.14
N ALA A 23 -3.12 -14.99 7.11
CA ALA A 23 -2.21 -15.78 7.93
C ALA A 23 -2.17 -15.34 9.41
N ILE A 24 -2.52 -14.09 9.70
CA ILE A 24 -2.40 -13.52 11.06
C ILE A 24 -3.74 -13.29 11.75
N MET A 25 -4.85 -13.35 11.01
CA MET A 25 -6.16 -12.93 11.48
C MET A 25 -7.19 -14.06 11.35
N PRO A 26 -7.97 -14.37 12.41
CA PRO A 26 -9.08 -15.33 12.32
C PRO A 26 -10.08 -14.94 11.22
N HIS A 27 -10.58 -15.92 10.47
CA HIS A 27 -11.50 -15.69 9.34
C HIS A 27 -12.86 -15.13 9.76
N ASP A 28 -13.22 -15.31 11.02
CA ASP A 28 -14.43 -14.84 11.68
C ASP A 28 -14.33 -13.37 12.15
N ASP A 29 -13.12 -12.79 12.22
CA ASP A 29 -12.92 -11.37 12.56
C ASP A 29 -12.99 -10.46 11.33
N VAL A 30 -14.21 -10.29 10.82
CA VAL A 30 -14.50 -9.46 9.63
C VAL A 30 -14.16 -7.98 9.84
N VAL A 31 -14.33 -7.47 11.07
CA VAL A 31 -14.06 -6.05 11.40
C VAL A 31 -12.57 -5.78 11.37
N GLY A 32 -11.78 -6.66 12.00
CA GLY A 32 -10.33 -6.57 11.96
C GLY A 32 -9.76 -6.76 10.55
N TRP A 33 -10.33 -7.68 9.75
CA TRP A 33 -10.00 -7.82 8.33
C TRP A 33 -10.21 -6.52 7.55
N GLY A 34 -11.35 -5.87 7.73
CA GLY A 34 -11.66 -4.60 7.09
C GLY A 34 -10.67 -3.50 7.50
N PHE A 35 -10.38 -3.39 8.79
CA PHE A 35 -9.45 -2.38 9.31
C PHE A 35 -8.02 -2.60 8.82
N VAL A 36 -7.51 -3.83 8.85
CA VAL A 36 -6.16 -4.16 8.37
C VAL A 36 -6.06 -3.97 6.86
N THR A 37 -7.10 -4.30 6.10
CA THR A 37 -7.16 -4.04 4.65
C THR A 37 -7.09 -2.55 4.34
N LEU A 38 -7.84 -1.73 5.09
CA LEU A 38 -7.80 -0.27 4.96
C LEU A 38 -6.42 0.29 5.32
N ALA A 39 -5.83 -0.18 6.42
CA ALA A 39 -4.49 0.21 6.85
C ALA A 39 -3.42 -0.16 5.81
N ALA A 40 -3.45 -1.39 5.29
CA ALA A 40 -2.54 -1.88 4.25
C ALA A 40 -2.67 -1.06 2.95
N THR A 41 -3.90 -0.70 2.58
CA THR A 41 -4.18 0.13 1.40
C THR A 41 -3.68 1.56 1.60
N ALA A 42 -3.91 2.15 2.77
CA ALA A 42 -3.36 3.47 3.10
C ALA A 42 -1.83 3.48 3.07
N PHE A 43 -1.19 2.42 3.59
CA PHE A 43 0.27 2.28 3.57
C PHE A 43 0.81 2.15 2.14
N ALA A 44 0.17 1.32 1.30
CA ALA A 44 0.54 1.17 -0.10
C ALA A 44 0.40 2.49 -0.87
N TYR A 45 -0.67 3.24 -0.60
CA TYR A 45 -0.87 4.57 -1.19
C TYR A 45 0.20 5.57 -0.76
N LEU A 46 0.56 5.63 0.53
CA LEU A 46 1.63 6.49 1.02
C LEU A 46 2.98 6.11 0.42
N LEU A 47 3.28 4.80 0.34
CA LEU A 47 4.51 4.31 -0.25
C LEU A 47 4.58 4.63 -1.76
N HIS A 48 3.46 4.47 -2.46
CA HIS A 48 3.32 4.89 -3.86
C HIS A 48 3.53 6.39 -4.02
N ARG A 49 2.92 7.20 -3.14
CA ARG A 49 3.06 8.66 -3.16
C ARG A 49 4.49 9.11 -2.87
N PHE A 50 5.16 8.46 -1.92
CA PHE A 50 6.56 8.73 -1.60
C PHE A 50 7.48 8.31 -2.73
N TRP A 51 7.21 7.18 -3.37
CA TRP A 51 7.95 6.73 -4.55
C TRP A 51 7.78 7.69 -5.74
N ASP A 52 6.55 8.16 -6.00
CA ASP A 52 6.28 9.19 -7.00
C ASP A 52 7.06 10.48 -6.69
N TRP A 53 7.10 10.90 -5.43
CA TRP A 53 7.89 12.05 -5.00
C TRP A 53 9.39 11.85 -5.23
N LEU A 54 9.94 10.71 -4.84
CA LEU A 54 11.36 10.38 -5.02
C LEU A 54 11.78 10.29 -6.48
N VAL A 55 10.96 9.66 -7.34
CA VAL A 55 11.33 9.44 -8.75
C VAL A 55 11.08 10.68 -9.60
N VAL A 56 10.02 11.45 -9.31
CA VAL A 56 9.60 12.57 -10.15
C VAL A 56 10.08 13.93 -9.62
N GLY A 57 10.51 14.02 -8.35
CA GLY A 57 11.03 15.24 -7.74
C GLY A 57 10.01 16.38 -7.59
N ARG A 58 8.74 16.13 -7.90
CA ARG A 58 7.67 17.14 -7.85
C ARG A 58 7.21 17.33 -6.40
N PRO A 59 7.28 18.55 -5.83
CA PRO A 59 6.75 18.80 -4.49
C PRO A 59 5.26 18.46 -4.42
N PHE A 60 4.78 18.16 -3.21
CA PHE A 60 3.35 17.91 -2.94
C PHE A 60 2.46 18.96 -3.64
N PRO A 61 1.31 18.59 -4.23
CA PRO A 61 0.42 19.50 -4.94
C PRO A 61 -0.36 20.26 -3.85
N GLY A 62 0.27 21.31 -3.36
CA GLY A 62 -0.20 22.16 -2.26
C GLY A 62 0.72 23.35 -2.01
N ARG A 63 1.69 23.56 -2.91
CA ARG A 63 2.48 24.78 -3.02
C ARG A 63 2.33 25.31 -4.44
N GLU A 64 1.21 25.98 -4.67
CA GLU A 64 1.09 27.07 -5.63
C GLU A 64 0.51 28.27 -4.87
#